data_AF-A0A9E5EIH6-F1
#
_entry.id   AF-A0A9E5EIH6-F1
#
_cell.length_a   1.000
_cell.length_b   1.000
_cell.length_c   1.000
_cell.angle_alpha   90.00
_cell.angle_beta   90.00
_cell.angle_gamma   90.00
#
_symmetry.space_group_name_H-M   'P 1'
#
loop_
_entity.id
_entity.type
_entity.pdbx_description
1 polymer ?
#
loop_
_entity_poly.entity_id
_entity_poly.type
_entity_poly.pdbx_seq_one_letter_code
_entity_poly.pdbx_strand_id
1 'polypeptide(L)'
;MVEKEPISPPRTLLSRLAPWLRVGITAAILGFLAGKVNWGHLAERFTSAQPLWLILALLLTLISITFCGTRFWLLLRLQKIHLSWFRAIHLTLVGFFFNLFLIGSTGGDAVRLFYLIRWFPDQKARSTLAVLLDRVFGVATLLGLGLVLLPGSTHRLLADATFAPLALALPWLGPLGAFLILLVFVVSGFLPKLPLPAKLPGRSVILDLLYAMRDIIHGGWTTVGLISACAAVHLASFGAATLLARALILPINYSLAGLVCVIIFSAAALPISVSGHGVREGMMVYLFPHLGIS
;
A
#
# COMPACT_ATOMS: atom_id res chain seq x y z
N MET A 1 16.57 -35.53 31.70
CA MET A 1 15.32 -34.75 31.86
C MET A 1 14.76 -34.53 30.47
N VAL A 2 13.59 -35.11 30.18
CA VAL A 2 12.95 -35.05 28.85
C VAL A 2 12.13 -33.75 28.79
N GLU A 3 12.49 -32.87 27.86
CA GLU A 3 11.82 -31.59 27.62
C GLU A 3 10.46 -31.85 26.97
N LYS A 4 9.38 -31.42 27.61
CA LYS A 4 8.00 -31.66 27.19
C LYS A 4 7.65 -30.65 26.09
N GLU A 5 7.44 -31.11 24.86
CA GLU A 5 6.97 -30.25 23.76
C GLU A 5 5.62 -29.59 24.12
N PRO A 6 5.42 -28.29 23.83
CA PRO A 6 4.16 -27.62 24.11
C PRO A 6 3.07 -28.09 23.13
N ILE A 7 2.06 -28.76 23.67
CA ILE A 7 0.87 -29.21 22.95
C ILE A 7 0.12 -27.98 22.41
N SER A 8 0.15 -27.76 21.10
CA SER A 8 -0.64 -26.70 20.45
C SER A 8 -2.14 -26.95 20.65
N PRO A 9 -2.95 -25.93 20.96
CA PRO A 9 -4.37 -26.12 21.22
C PRO A 9 -5.11 -26.69 19.99
N PRO A 10 -6.14 -27.53 20.18
CA PRO A 10 -6.89 -28.10 19.07
C PRO A 10 -7.56 -26.98 18.26
N ARG A 11 -7.19 -26.89 16.97
CA ARG A 11 -7.80 -25.95 16.02
C ARG A 11 -9.31 -26.15 15.99
N THR A 12 -10.08 -25.14 16.39
CA THR A 12 -11.56 -25.14 16.37
C THR A 12 -12.08 -25.40 14.95
N LEU A 13 -13.25 -26.04 14.81
CA LEU A 13 -13.92 -26.29 13.51
C LEU A 13 -14.04 -25.02 12.66
N LEU A 14 -14.31 -23.88 13.30
CA LEU A 14 -14.33 -22.54 12.68
C LEU A 14 -12.99 -22.15 12.04
N SER A 15 -11.86 -22.46 12.67
CA SER A 15 -10.53 -22.16 12.12
C SER A 15 -10.16 -23.02 10.90
N ARG A 16 -10.80 -24.19 10.75
CA ARG A 16 -10.64 -25.07 9.57
C ARG A 16 -11.55 -24.65 8.41
N LEU A 17 -12.71 -24.05 8.71
CA LEU A 17 -13.69 -23.59 7.72
C LEU A 17 -13.41 -22.19 7.18
N ALA A 18 -12.73 -21.34 7.96
CA ALA A 18 -12.46 -19.95 7.58
C ALA A 18 -11.76 -19.75 6.21
N PRO A 19 -10.77 -20.56 5.78
CA PRO A 19 -10.16 -20.41 4.46
C PRO A 19 -11.15 -20.73 3.34
N TRP A 20 -11.95 -21.78 3.50
CA TRP A 20 -12.96 -22.21 2.53
C TRP A 20 -14.11 -21.21 2.41
N LEU A 21 -14.52 -20.61 3.54
CA LEU A 21 -15.50 -19.53 3.53
C LEU A 21 -14.99 -18.31 2.75
N ARG A 22 -13.72 -17.92 2.93
CA ARG A 22 -13.11 -16.83 2.16
C ARG A 22 -13.05 -17.15 0.66
N VAL A 23 -12.63 -18.36 0.29
CA VAL A 23 -12.64 -18.82 -1.10
C VAL A 23 -14.05 -18.79 -1.68
N GLY A 24 -15.05 -19.27 -0.94
CA GLY A 24 -16.46 -19.24 -1.36
C GLY A 24 -16.99 -17.82 -1.55
N ILE A 25 -16.68 -16.90 -0.64
CA ILE A 25 -17.04 -15.48 -0.76
C ILE A 25 -16.34 -14.84 -1.97
N THR A 26 -15.04 -15.06 -2.15
CA THR A 26 -14.29 -14.55 -3.31
C THR A 26 -14.87 -15.10 -4.61
N ALA A 27 -15.15 -16.40 -4.69
CA ALA A 27 -15.76 -17.03 -5.86
C ALA A 27 -17.17 -16.49 -6.14
N ALA A 28 -17.99 -16.29 -5.11
CA ALA A 28 -19.32 -15.71 -5.25
C ALA A 28 -19.27 -14.25 -5.74
N ILE A 29 -18.35 -13.44 -5.21
CA ILE A 29 -18.14 -12.05 -5.67
C ILE A 29 -17.65 -12.04 -7.12
N LEU A 30 -16.65 -12.87 -7.46
CA LEU A 30 -16.14 -12.95 -8.83
C LEU A 30 -17.20 -13.46 -9.81
N GLY A 31 -18.01 -14.44 -9.41
CA GLY A 31 -19.13 -14.95 -10.22
C GLY A 31 -20.23 -13.90 -10.42
N PHE A 32 -20.59 -13.18 -9.36
CA PHE A 32 -21.54 -12.06 -9.44
C PHE A 32 -21.03 -10.94 -10.37
N LEU A 33 -19.75 -10.56 -10.22
CA LEU A 33 -19.12 -9.55 -11.09
C LEU A 33 -19.04 -10.04 -12.54
N ALA A 34 -18.64 -11.29 -12.77
CA ALA A 34 -18.60 -11.92 -14.08
C ALA A 34 -19.97 -11.91 -14.79
N GLY A 35 -21.06 -12.06 -14.04
CA GLY A 35 -22.43 -11.95 -14.55
C GLY A 35 -22.85 -10.52 -14.92
N LYS A 36 -22.17 -9.49 -14.40
CA LYS A 36 -22.40 -8.08 -14.74
C LYS A 36 -21.49 -7.55 -15.85
N VAL A 37 -20.43 -8.27 -16.20
CA VAL A 37 -19.48 -7.85 -17.24
C VAL A 37 -20.02 -8.22 -18.62
N ASN A 38 -20.05 -7.25 -19.53
CA ASN A 38 -20.30 -7.51 -20.95
C ASN A 38 -19.03 -8.03 -21.61
N TRP A 39 -18.91 -9.35 -21.71
CA TRP A 39 -17.74 -10.04 -22.27
C TRP A 39 -17.44 -9.67 -23.72
N GLY A 40 -18.47 -9.37 -24.53
CA GLY A 40 -18.30 -8.91 -25.90
C GLY A 40 -17.61 -7.55 -25.95
N HIS A 41 -18.10 -6.60 -25.16
CA HIS A 41 -17.49 -5.26 -25.09
C HIS A 41 -16.07 -5.29 -24.49
N LEU A 42 -15.82 -6.17 -23.50
CA LEU A 42 -14.48 -6.37 -22.96
C LEU A 42 -13.50 -6.89 -24.03
N ALA A 43 -13.93 -7.86 -24.85
CA ALA A 43 -13.12 -8.40 -25.93
C ALA A 43 -12.82 -7.33 -26.99
N GLU A 44 -13.82 -6.55 -27.41
CA GLU A 44 -13.65 -5.44 -28.35
C GLU A 44 -12.65 -4.39 -27.85
N ARG A 45 -12.71 -4.05 -26.56
CA ARG A 45 -11.77 -3.10 -25.94
C ARG A 45 -10.34 -3.63 -25.91
N PHE A 46 -10.18 -4.92 -25.66
CA PHE A 46 -8.87 -5.57 -25.69
C PHE A 46 -8.31 -5.68 -27.11
N THR A 47 -9.12 -6.01 -28.11
CA THR A 47 -8.68 -6.09 -29.51
C THR A 47 -8.39 -4.70 -30.11
N SER A 48 -9.10 -3.68 -29.63
CA SER A 48 -8.88 -2.28 -30.04
C SER A 48 -7.75 -1.60 -29.25
N ALA A 49 -7.16 -2.30 -28.27
CA ALA A 49 -6.14 -1.73 -27.43
C ALA A 49 -4.85 -1.46 -28.21
N GLN A 50 -4.25 -0.30 -28.00
CA GLN A 50 -3.02 0.08 -28.69
C GLN A 50 -1.80 -0.60 -28.05
N PRO A 51 -1.08 -1.50 -28.75
CA PRO A 51 -0.05 -2.35 -28.12
C PRO A 51 1.12 -1.57 -27.51
N LEU A 52 1.52 -0.46 -28.15
CA LEU A 52 2.61 0.40 -27.65
C LEU A 52 2.33 0.89 -26.23
N TRP A 53 1.12 1.41 -25.98
CA TRP A 53 0.75 1.93 -24.67
C TRP A 53 0.64 0.83 -23.61
N LEU A 54 0.22 -0.38 -23.99
CA LEU A 54 0.24 -1.54 -23.09
C LEU A 54 1.67 -1.92 -22.67
N ILE A 55 2.61 -1.96 -23.63
CA ILE A 55 4.03 -2.25 -23.35
C ILE A 55 4.61 -1.17 -22.44
N LEU A 56 4.35 0.11 -22.73
CA LEU A 56 4.82 1.21 -21.88
C LEU A 56 4.22 1.16 -20.47
N ALA A 57 2.94 0.85 -20.34
CA ALA A 57 2.28 0.66 -19.03
C ALA A 57 2.91 -0.50 -18.24
N LEU A 58 3.21 -1.61 -18.91
CA LEU A 58 3.88 -2.76 -18.31
C LEU A 58 5.30 -2.40 -17.83
N LEU A 59 6.11 -1.77 -18.70
CA LEU A 59 7.46 -1.34 -18.36
C LEU A 59 7.45 -0.37 -17.18
N LEU A 60 6.54 0.60 -17.17
CA LEU A 60 6.43 1.57 -16.09
C LEU A 60 5.95 0.92 -14.78
N THR A 61 5.13 -0.13 -14.86
CA THR A 61 4.75 -0.95 -13.70
C THR A 61 5.97 -1.68 -13.13
N LEU A 62 6.83 -2.27 -13.97
CA LEU A 62 8.06 -2.92 -13.52
C LEU A 62 9.05 -1.92 -12.88
N ILE A 63 9.14 -0.71 -13.44
CA ILE A 63 9.92 0.39 -12.85
C ILE A 63 9.36 0.77 -11.48
N SER A 64 8.03 0.89 -11.34
CA SER A 64 7.38 1.17 -10.06
C SER A 64 7.71 0.11 -9.00
N ILE A 65 7.67 -1.18 -9.37
CA ILE A 65 8.05 -2.30 -8.48
C ILE A 65 9.52 -2.17 -8.05
N THR A 66 10.40 -1.76 -8.95
CA THR A 66 11.82 -1.52 -8.65
C THR A 66 12.01 -0.36 -7.68
N PHE A 67 11.25 0.72 -7.82
CA PHE A 67 11.23 1.81 -6.83
C PHE A 67 10.69 1.34 -5.48
N CYS A 68 9.70 0.45 -5.45
CA CYS A 68 9.17 -0.12 -4.21
C CYS A 68 10.26 -0.94 -3.48
N GLY A 69 11.00 -1.77 -4.20
CA GLY A 69 12.13 -2.50 -3.62
C GLY A 69 13.28 -1.59 -3.19
N THR A 70 13.56 -0.52 -3.93
CA THR A 70 14.57 0.49 -3.57
C THR A 70 14.18 1.26 -2.31
N ARG A 71 12.91 1.68 -2.20
CA ARG A 71 12.33 2.30 -1.00
C ARG A 71 12.53 1.40 0.22
N PHE A 72 12.17 0.13 0.08
CA PHE A 72 12.33 -0.84 1.17
C PHE A 72 13.79 -1.06 1.56
N TRP A 73 14.69 -1.15 0.58
CA TRP A 73 16.11 -1.26 0.83
C TRP A 73 16.68 -0.06 1.59
N LEU A 74 16.27 1.16 1.24
CA LEU A 74 16.67 2.37 1.97
C LEU A 74 16.14 2.34 3.41
N LEU A 75 14.90 1.89 3.63
CA LEU A 75 14.36 1.68 4.98
C LEU A 75 15.20 0.69 5.78
N LEU A 76 15.56 -0.46 5.18
CA LEU A 76 16.42 -1.45 5.84
C LEU A 76 17.78 -0.85 6.23
N ARG A 77 18.40 -0.06 5.35
CA ARG A 77 19.66 0.64 5.66
C ARG A 77 19.51 1.62 6.81
N LEU A 78 18.44 2.40 6.83
CA LEU A 78 18.15 3.35 7.92
C LEU A 78 17.93 2.62 9.25
N GLN A 79 17.39 1.40 9.20
CA GLN A 79 17.29 0.49 10.35
C GLN A 79 18.55 -0.34 10.61
N LYS A 80 19.68 -0.04 9.96
CA LYS A 80 20.98 -0.71 10.11
C LYS A 80 20.96 -2.21 9.74
N ILE A 81 19.98 -2.62 8.93
CA ILE A 81 19.88 -3.96 8.34
C ILE A 81 20.56 -3.93 6.97
N HIS A 82 21.67 -4.64 6.86
CA HIS A 82 22.52 -4.62 5.66
C HIS A 82 22.12 -5.73 4.70
N LEU A 83 21.21 -5.41 3.77
CA LEU A 83 20.82 -6.27 2.66
C LEU A 83 21.30 -5.66 1.34
N SER A 84 21.78 -6.47 0.40
CA SER A 84 22.13 -5.96 -0.93
C SER A 84 20.87 -5.49 -1.68
N TRP A 85 21.04 -4.50 -2.55
CA TRP A 85 19.91 -3.92 -3.30
C TRP A 85 19.14 -4.97 -4.10
N PHE A 86 19.85 -5.85 -4.83
CA PHE A 86 19.22 -6.94 -5.57
C PHE A 86 18.42 -7.91 -4.70
N ARG A 87 18.92 -8.24 -3.50
CA ARG A 87 18.18 -9.09 -2.56
C ARG A 87 16.93 -8.40 -2.04
N ALA A 88 16.97 -7.08 -1.84
CA ALA A 88 15.78 -6.31 -1.46
C ALA A 88 14.74 -6.25 -2.58
N ILE A 89 15.16 -6.02 -3.84
CA ILE A 89 14.25 -6.12 -5.00
C ILE A 89 13.62 -7.51 -5.09
N HIS A 90 14.43 -8.56 -5.00
CA HIS A 90 13.95 -9.95 -5.03
C HIS A 90 12.97 -10.23 -3.89
N LEU A 91 13.28 -9.78 -2.67
CA LEU A 91 12.39 -9.93 -1.52
C LEU A 91 11.07 -9.17 -1.70
N THR A 92 11.11 -8.00 -2.34
CA THR A 92 9.90 -7.24 -2.70
C THR A 92 9.07 -7.96 -3.76
N LEU A 93 9.68 -8.55 -4.78
CA LEU A 93 8.99 -9.38 -5.79
C LEU A 93 8.34 -10.61 -5.16
N VAL A 94 9.04 -11.29 -4.25
CA VAL A 94 8.47 -12.40 -3.46
C VAL A 94 7.25 -11.90 -2.67
N GLY A 95 7.35 -10.73 -2.04
CA GLY A 95 6.21 -10.10 -1.36
C GLY A 95 5.03 -9.84 -2.30
N PHE A 96 5.27 -9.29 -3.48
CA PHE A 96 4.23 -9.09 -4.49
C PHE A 96 3.58 -10.41 -4.93
N PHE A 97 4.38 -11.44 -5.20
CA PHE A 97 3.89 -12.78 -5.53
C PHE A 97 2.96 -13.30 -4.43
N PHE A 98 3.39 -13.29 -3.17
CA PHE A 98 2.55 -13.79 -2.08
C PHE A 98 1.32 -12.91 -1.81
N ASN A 99 1.36 -11.60 -2.12
CA ASN A 99 0.16 -10.76 -2.08
C ASN A 99 -0.87 -11.14 -3.16
N LEU A 100 -0.45 -11.72 -4.30
CA LEU A 100 -1.34 -12.22 -5.35
C LEU A 100 -2.02 -13.55 -4.98
N PHE A 101 -1.30 -14.44 -4.29
CA PHE A 101 -1.76 -15.83 -4.05
C PHE A 101 -2.23 -16.12 -2.62
N LEU A 102 -1.75 -15.40 -1.59
CA LEU A 102 -2.14 -15.67 -0.21
C LEU A 102 -3.43 -14.93 0.17
N ILE A 103 -4.24 -15.63 0.96
CA ILE A 103 -5.48 -15.12 1.53
C ILE A 103 -5.16 -14.17 2.72
N GLY A 104 -4.73 -12.93 2.42
CA GLY A 104 -4.63 -11.81 3.38
C GLY A 104 -3.76 -10.66 2.86
N SER A 105 -4.15 -9.40 3.10
CA SER A 105 -3.42 -8.19 2.63
C SER A 105 -2.04 -7.96 3.24
N THR A 106 -1.70 -8.80 4.22
CA THR A 106 -0.42 -8.82 4.94
C THR A 106 0.41 -10.07 4.59
N GLY A 107 -0.07 -10.96 3.71
CA GLY A 107 0.61 -12.23 3.41
C GLY A 107 2.03 -12.04 2.86
N GLY A 108 2.19 -11.16 1.86
CA GLY A 108 3.50 -10.85 1.31
C GLY A 108 4.44 -10.19 2.30
N ASP A 109 3.92 -9.33 3.18
CA ASP A 109 4.72 -8.68 4.22
C ASP A 109 5.15 -9.64 5.33
N ALA A 110 4.28 -10.58 5.69
CA ALA A 110 4.62 -11.63 6.65
C ALA A 110 5.76 -12.50 6.10
N VAL A 111 5.75 -12.82 4.80
CA VAL A 111 6.85 -13.54 4.15
C VAL A 111 8.13 -12.70 4.14
N ARG A 112 8.05 -11.42 3.80
CA ARG A 112 9.21 -10.50 3.85
C ARG A 112 9.82 -10.44 5.25
N LEU A 113 8.96 -10.31 6.26
CA LEU A 113 9.37 -10.30 7.67
C LEU A 113 9.99 -11.63 8.10
N PHE A 114 9.40 -12.75 7.70
CA PHE A 114 9.92 -14.09 7.97
C PHE A 114 11.34 -14.26 7.45
N TYR A 115 11.60 -13.88 6.19
CA TYR A 115 12.94 -13.95 5.61
C TYR A 115 13.92 -13.02 6.32
N LEU A 116 13.51 -11.79 6.65
CA LEU A 116 14.36 -10.85 7.39
C LEU A 116 14.73 -11.36 8.78
N ILE A 117 13.77 -11.90 9.55
CA ILE A 117 14.03 -12.51 10.85
C ILE A 117 14.95 -13.72 10.73
N ARG A 118 14.80 -14.52 9.67
CA ARG A 118 15.65 -15.69 9.43
C ARG A 118 17.08 -15.30 9.06
N TRP A 119 17.26 -14.25 8.26
CA TRP A 119 18.59 -13.76 7.85
C TRP A 119 19.26 -12.90 8.92
N PHE A 120 18.48 -12.24 9.78
CA PHE A 120 18.96 -11.34 10.84
C PHE A 120 18.26 -11.66 12.17
N PRO A 121 18.56 -12.83 12.79
CA PRO A 121 17.86 -13.31 13.99
C PRO A 121 18.01 -12.38 15.20
N ASP A 122 19.09 -11.59 15.27
CA ASP A 122 19.33 -10.64 16.37
C ASP A 122 18.61 -9.30 16.17
N GLN A 123 18.00 -9.08 15.01
CA GLN A 123 17.39 -7.79 14.62
C GLN A 123 15.88 -7.92 14.34
N LYS A 124 15.18 -8.79 15.07
CA LYS A 124 13.73 -9.06 14.85
C LYS A 124 12.88 -7.80 14.99
N ALA A 125 13.12 -6.99 16.02
CA ALA A 125 12.38 -5.75 16.26
C ALA A 125 12.58 -4.76 15.10
N ARG A 126 13.83 -4.52 14.69
CA ARG A 126 14.15 -3.64 13.55
C ARG A 126 13.60 -4.15 12.22
N SER A 127 13.62 -5.47 12.01
CA SER A 127 13.05 -6.10 10.81
C SER A 127 11.53 -5.91 10.76
N THR A 128 10.86 -6.07 11.90
CA THR A 128 9.42 -5.84 12.05
C THR A 128 9.08 -4.38 11.77
N LEU A 129 9.83 -3.45 12.38
CA LEU A 129 9.67 -2.02 12.15
C LEU A 129 9.91 -1.64 10.69
N ALA A 130 10.95 -2.17 10.04
CA ALA A 130 11.21 -1.86 8.63
C ALA A 130 10.03 -2.23 7.71
N VAL A 131 9.38 -3.37 7.94
CA VAL A 131 8.19 -3.80 7.18
C VAL A 131 6.98 -2.91 7.50
N LEU A 132 6.75 -2.60 8.78
CA LEU A 132 5.66 -1.69 9.18
C LEU A 132 5.84 -0.28 8.61
N LEU A 133 7.06 0.25 8.65
CA LEU A 133 7.37 1.57 8.13
C LEU A 133 7.24 1.61 6.60
N ASP A 134 7.61 0.55 5.89
CA ASP A 134 7.38 0.46 4.44
C ASP A 134 5.89 0.63 4.09
N ARG A 135 4.99 0.07 4.91
CA ARG A 135 3.53 0.28 4.76
C ARG A 135 3.11 1.69 5.11
N VAL A 136 3.58 2.24 6.22
CA VAL A 136 3.25 3.62 6.64
C VAL A 136 3.69 4.63 5.59
N PHE A 137 4.92 4.54 5.09
CA PHE A 137 5.41 5.41 4.02
C PHE A 137 4.63 5.22 2.72
N GLY A 138 4.29 3.97 2.37
CA GLY A 138 3.46 3.69 1.20
C GLY A 138 2.11 4.41 1.25
N VAL A 139 1.38 4.28 2.37
CA VAL A 139 0.07 4.93 2.56
C VAL A 139 0.21 6.44 2.71
N ALA A 140 1.19 6.92 3.48
CA ALA A 140 1.41 8.35 3.70
C ALA A 140 1.69 9.08 2.39
N THR A 141 2.54 8.53 1.52
CA THR A 141 2.82 9.15 0.22
C THR A 141 1.63 9.03 -0.74
N LEU A 142 0.82 7.96 -0.65
CA LEU A 142 -0.41 7.85 -1.43
C LEU A 142 -1.40 8.95 -1.08
N LEU A 143 -1.62 9.19 0.22
CA LEU A 143 -2.48 10.26 0.72
C LEU A 143 -1.92 11.64 0.36
N GLY A 144 -0.60 11.82 0.47
CA GLY A 144 0.09 13.04 0.04
C GLY A 144 -0.09 13.33 -1.46
N LEU A 145 -0.01 12.31 -2.32
CA LEU A 145 -0.33 12.45 -3.73
C LEU A 145 -1.80 12.88 -3.94
N GLY A 146 -2.72 12.29 -3.17
CA GLY A 146 -4.11 12.74 -3.13
C GLY A 146 -4.22 14.24 -2.90
N LEU A 147 -3.55 14.76 -1.85
CA LEU A 147 -3.53 16.19 -1.54
C LEU A 147 -3.02 17.06 -2.69
N VAL A 148 -1.99 16.61 -3.42
CA VAL A 148 -1.44 17.34 -4.58
C VAL A 148 -2.41 17.34 -5.77
N LEU A 149 -3.20 16.26 -5.96
CA LEU A 149 -4.17 16.14 -7.04
C LEU A 149 -5.51 16.86 -6.76
N LEU A 150 -5.78 17.22 -5.50
CA LEU A 150 -7.02 17.86 -5.08
C LEU A 150 -7.33 19.16 -5.83
N PRO A 151 -6.41 20.15 -5.95
CA PRO A 151 -6.70 21.43 -6.62
C PRO A 151 -7.24 21.25 -8.04
N GLY A 152 -6.62 20.35 -8.83
CA GLY A 152 -7.04 20.04 -10.20
C GLY A 152 -8.30 19.18 -10.32
N SER A 153 -8.90 18.77 -9.19
CA SER A 153 -10.12 17.96 -9.15
C SER A 153 -11.31 18.70 -8.52
N THR A 154 -11.07 19.86 -7.89
CA THR A 154 -12.04 20.64 -7.11
C THR A 154 -13.34 20.95 -7.85
N HIS A 155 -13.25 21.46 -9.08
CA HIS A 155 -14.42 21.80 -9.89
C HIS A 155 -15.36 20.60 -10.08
N ARG A 156 -14.83 19.39 -10.30
CA ARG A 156 -15.65 18.18 -10.50
C ARG A 156 -16.14 17.59 -9.18
N LEU A 157 -15.32 17.63 -8.13
CA LEU A 157 -15.71 17.26 -6.77
C LEU A 157 -16.93 18.03 -6.28
N LEU A 158 -17.01 19.32 -6.63
CA LEU A 158 -18.13 20.20 -6.26
C LEU A 158 -19.35 20.04 -7.17
N ALA A 159 -19.17 19.56 -8.39
CA ALA A 159 -20.25 19.43 -9.38
C ALA A 159 -21.04 18.12 -9.25
N ASP A 160 -20.43 17.04 -8.74
CA ASP A 160 -21.06 15.74 -8.58
C ASP A 160 -21.32 15.43 -7.09
N ALA A 161 -22.60 15.30 -6.73
CA ALA A 161 -23.06 15.06 -5.36
C ALA A 161 -22.49 13.78 -4.74
N THR A 162 -22.07 12.81 -5.56
CA THR A 162 -21.41 11.57 -5.12
C THR A 162 -20.13 11.86 -4.34
N PHE A 163 -19.42 12.94 -4.70
CA PHE A 163 -18.17 13.34 -4.05
C PHE A 163 -18.35 14.43 -2.99
N ALA A 164 -19.58 14.82 -2.65
CA ALA A 164 -19.86 15.85 -1.67
C ALA A 164 -19.17 15.62 -0.30
N PRO A 165 -19.11 14.39 0.26
CA PRO A 165 -18.37 14.16 1.52
C PRO A 165 -16.88 14.47 1.41
N LEU A 166 -16.26 14.18 0.27
CA LEU A 166 -14.85 14.45 0.02
C LEU A 166 -14.61 15.95 -0.22
N ALA A 167 -15.54 16.61 -0.90
CA ALA A 167 -15.52 18.06 -1.09
C ALA A 167 -15.66 18.82 0.24
N LEU A 168 -16.48 18.32 1.17
CA LEU A 168 -16.63 18.89 2.51
C LEU A 168 -15.41 18.63 3.42
N ALA A 169 -14.71 17.50 3.22
CA ALA A 169 -13.47 17.22 3.94
C ALA A 169 -12.28 18.06 3.44
N LEU A 170 -12.37 18.62 2.23
CA LEU A 170 -11.29 19.30 1.51
C LEU A 170 -10.54 20.37 2.33
N PRO A 171 -11.21 21.29 3.07
CA PRO A 171 -10.53 22.32 3.84
C PRO A 171 -9.68 21.76 4.99
N TRP A 172 -10.00 20.54 5.45
CA TRP A 172 -9.40 19.92 6.63
C TRP A 172 -8.24 18.98 6.28
N LEU A 173 -8.23 18.42 5.07
CA LEU A 173 -7.23 17.43 4.65
C LEU A 173 -5.80 18.00 4.61
N GLY A 174 -5.63 19.25 4.13
CA GLY A 174 -4.35 19.94 4.11
C GLY A 174 -3.80 20.23 5.51
N PRO A 175 -4.56 20.93 6.38
CA PRO A 175 -4.17 21.18 7.78
C PRO A 175 -3.93 19.90 8.58
N LEU A 176 -4.75 18.86 8.41
CA LEU A 176 -4.55 17.58 9.06
C LEU A 176 -3.24 16.92 8.61
N GLY A 177 -2.96 16.90 7.30
CA GLY A 177 -1.70 16.37 6.76
C GLY A 177 -0.49 17.11 7.30
N ALA A 178 -0.53 18.45 7.30
CA ALA A 178 0.52 19.29 7.85
C ALA A 178 0.72 19.06 9.37
N PHE A 179 -0.37 18.96 10.12
CA PHE A 179 -0.34 18.63 11.55
C PHE A 179 0.29 17.27 11.82
N LEU A 180 -0.07 16.24 11.05
CA LEU A 180 0.50 14.90 11.21
C LEU A 180 1.99 14.86 10.84
N ILE A 181 2.41 15.55 9.79
CA ILE A 181 3.84 15.67 9.43
C ILE A 181 4.60 16.39 10.54
N LEU A 182 4.09 17.53 11.01
CA LEU A 182 4.69 18.29 12.11
C LEU A 182 4.77 17.43 13.38
N LEU A 183 3.70 16.71 13.71
CA LEU A 183 3.65 15.81 14.85
C LEU A 183 4.74 14.73 14.72
N VAL A 184 4.91 14.10 13.56
CA VAL A 184 5.97 13.12 13.34
C VAL A 184 7.36 13.73 13.52
N PHE A 185 7.63 14.93 12.97
CA PHE A 185 8.92 15.60 13.10
C PHE A 185 9.21 16.02 14.55
N VAL A 186 8.24 16.62 15.23
CA VAL A 186 8.36 17.04 16.63
C VAL A 186 8.53 15.83 17.54
N VAL A 187 7.70 14.81 17.36
CA VAL A 187 7.77 13.59 18.17
C VAL A 187 9.11 12.90 17.97
N SER A 188 9.54 12.71 16.73
CA SER A 188 10.76 11.96 16.45
C SER A 188 12.05 12.73 16.76
N GLY A 189 12.00 14.07 16.70
CA GLY A 189 13.13 14.94 17.06
C GLY A 189 13.30 15.14 18.56
N PHE A 190 12.20 15.25 19.32
CA PHE A 190 12.23 15.61 20.75
C PHE A 190 11.90 14.44 21.70
N LEU A 191 11.01 13.50 21.35
CA LEU A 191 10.58 12.43 22.27
C LEU A 191 11.60 11.31 22.57
N PRO A 192 12.64 10.99 21.77
CA PRO A 192 13.60 9.95 22.16
C PRO A 192 14.36 10.27 23.46
N LYS A 193 14.29 11.52 23.93
CA LYS A 193 14.90 12.00 25.18
C LYS A 193 13.89 12.14 26.33
N LEU A 194 12.59 11.93 26.08
CA LEU A 194 11.57 12.03 27.12
C LEU A 194 11.57 10.77 28.01
N PRO A 195 11.59 10.90 29.35
CA PRO A 195 11.57 9.77 30.25
C PRO A 195 10.19 9.10 30.21
N LEU A 196 10.02 8.10 29.33
CA LEU A 196 8.81 7.29 29.32
C LEU A 196 8.70 6.49 30.64
N PRO A 197 7.52 6.44 31.29
CA PRO A 197 7.32 5.72 32.54
C PRO A 197 7.75 4.26 32.41
N ALA A 198 8.51 3.75 33.38
CA ALA A 198 9.03 2.38 33.35
C ALA A 198 7.91 1.31 33.31
N LYS A 199 6.72 1.63 33.84
CA LYS A 199 5.54 0.75 33.87
C LYS A 199 4.64 0.85 32.64
N LEU A 200 4.99 1.66 31.63
CA LEU A 200 4.17 1.81 30.43
C LEU A 200 4.14 0.50 29.65
N PRO A 201 2.97 -0.11 29.40
CA PRO A 201 2.87 -1.31 28.57
C PRO A 201 3.36 -0.99 27.15
N GLY A 202 4.22 -1.85 26.58
CA GLY A 202 4.77 -1.65 25.24
C GLY A 202 5.85 -0.58 25.12
N ARG A 203 6.42 -0.10 26.24
CA ARG A 203 7.48 0.93 26.26
C ARG A 203 8.63 0.67 25.28
N SER A 204 9.13 -0.57 25.21
CA SER A 204 10.23 -0.93 24.30
C SER A 204 9.85 -0.75 22.84
N VAL A 205 8.65 -1.15 22.44
CA VAL A 205 8.14 -0.99 21.07
C VAL A 205 8.00 0.50 20.70
N ILE A 206 7.48 1.31 21.63
CA ILE A 206 7.35 2.76 21.43
C ILE A 206 8.74 3.39 21.26
N LEU A 207 9.70 3.03 22.12
CA LEU A 207 11.07 3.53 22.01
C LEU A 207 11.72 3.10 20.70
N ASP A 208 11.61 1.83 20.31
CA ASP A 208 12.17 1.34 19.04
C ASP A 208 11.56 2.08 17.85
N LEU A 209 10.26 2.38 17.86
CA LEU A 209 9.60 3.18 16.82
C LEU A 209 10.11 4.63 16.80
N LEU A 210 10.25 5.27 17.98
CA LEU A 210 10.77 6.63 18.08
C LEU A 210 12.22 6.72 17.59
N TYR A 211 13.06 5.77 17.97
CA TYR A 211 14.44 5.69 17.48
C TYR A 211 14.49 5.41 15.98
N ALA A 212 13.63 4.53 15.46
CA ALA A 212 13.52 4.27 14.03
C ALA A 212 13.14 5.53 13.23
N MET A 213 12.17 6.31 13.72
CA MET A 213 11.80 7.59 13.10
C MET A 213 12.90 8.63 13.20
N ARG A 214 13.58 8.73 14.33
CA ARG A 214 14.75 9.61 14.49
C ARG A 214 15.85 9.24 13.50
N ASP A 215 16.19 7.95 13.40
CA ASP A 215 17.24 7.46 12.49
C ASP A 215 16.84 7.71 11.02
N ILE A 216 15.54 7.68 10.69
CA ILE A 216 15.04 8.11 9.37
C ILE A 216 15.19 9.63 9.18
N ILE A 217 14.80 10.48 10.13
CA ILE A 217 14.89 11.94 9.96
C ILE A 217 16.35 12.40 9.85
N HIS A 218 17.26 11.78 10.60
CA HIS A 218 18.68 12.11 10.60
C HIS A 218 19.51 11.30 9.60
N GLY A 219 18.88 10.50 8.74
CA GLY A 219 19.56 9.64 7.75
C GLY A 219 20.19 10.36 6.56
N GLY A 220 20.12 11.70 6.49
CA GLY A 220 20.75 12.53 5.48
C GLY A 220 20.28 12.20 4.06
N TRP A 221 21.22 11.98 3.14
CA TRP A 221 20.92 11.64 1.73
C TRP A 221 20.15 10.32 1.57
N THR A 222 20.26 9.39 2.52
CA THR A 222 19.48 8.14 2.50
C THR A 222 17.99 8.43 2.68
N THR A 223 17.66 9.42 3.53
CA THR A 223 16.28 9.88 3.77
C THR A 223 15.72 10.62 2.57
N VAL A 224 16.53 11.48 1.94
CA VAL A 224 16.16 12.13 0.67
C VAL A 224 15.88 11.08 -0.40
N GLY A 225 16.73 10.07 -0.52
CA GLY A 225 16.51 8.92 -1.39
C GLY A 225 15.23 8.16 -1.06
N LEU A 226 14.93 7.97 0.23
CA LEU A 226 13.71 7.28 0.68
C LEU A 226 12.46 8.04 0.24
N ILE A 227 12.38 9.35 0.53
CA ILE A 227 11.25 10.21 0.15
C ILE A 227 11.10 10.26 -1.38
N SER A 228 12.22 10.36 -2.10
CA SER A 228 12.24 10.36 -3.56
C SER A 228 11.71 9.04 -4.12
N ALA A 229 12.14 7.90 -3.56
CA ALA A 229 11.64 6.58 -3.94
C ALA A 229 10.15 6.41 -3.64
N CYS A 230 9.66 6.94 -2.50
CA CYS A 230 8.24 6.95 -2.19
C CYS A 230 7.42 7.69 -3.25
N ALA A 231 7.85 8.90 -3.63
CA ALA A 231 7.18 9.68 -4.67
C ALA A 231 7.25 8.97 -6.04
N ALA A 232 8.43 8.42 -6.38
CA ALA A 232 8.64 7.72 -7.64
C ALA A 232 7.76 6.48 -7.79
N VAL A 233 7.51 5.71 -6.71
CA VAL A 233 6.56 4.58 -6.74
C VAL A 233 5.17 5.03 -7.19
N HIS A 234 4.64 6.08 -6.56
CA HIS A 234 3.26 6.51 -6.85
C HIS A 234 3.15 7.24 -8.18
N LEU A 235 4.14 8.04 -8.56
CA LEU A 235 4.19 8.68 -9.89
C LEU A 235 4.28 7.64 -11.01
N ALA A 236 5.14 6.63 -10.87
CA ALA A 236 5.25 5.55 -11.85
C ALA A 236 3.97 4.70 -11.90
N SER A 237 3.38 4.36 -10.75
CA SER A 237 2.12 3.59 -10.70
C SER A 237 0.95 4.37 -11.32
N PHE A 238 0.84 5.66 -11.02
CA PHE A 238 -0.16 6.54 -11.62
C PHE A 238 0.06 6.66 -13.13
N GLY A 239 1.30 6.90 -13.57
CA GLY A 239 1.66 6.92 -14.99
C GLY A 239 1.35 5.61 -15.70
N ALA A 240 1.59 4.46 -15.06
CA ALA A 240 1.26 3.16 -15.65
C ALA A 240 -0.26 3.02 -15.84
N ALA A 241 -1.06 3.47 -14.87
CA ALA A 241 -2.50 3.48 -14.96
C ALA A 241 -3.02 4.44 -16.06
N THR A 242 -2.40 5.61 -16.24
CA THR A 242 -2.78 6.53 -17.32
C THR A 242 -2.44 5.99 -18.70
N LEU A 243 -1.29 5.34 -18.85
CA LEU A 243 -0.90 4.66 -20.10
C LEU A 243 -1.85 3.50 -20.41
N LEU A 244 -2.27 2.73 -19.40
CA LEU A 244 -3.26 1.66 -19.57
C LEU A 244 -4.63 2.21 -20.01
N ALA A 245 -5.10 3.27 -19.36
CA ALA A 245 -6.34 3.95 -19.75
C ALA A 245 -6.29 4.46 -21.19
N ARG A 246 -5.14 5.03 -21.59
CA ARG A 246 -4.90 5.48 -22.96
C ARG A 246 -4.85 4.32 -23.95
N ALA A 247 -4.26 3.20 -23.58
CA ALA A 247 -4.22 2.00 -24.39
C ALA A 247 -5.63 1.49 -24.74
N LEU A 248 -6.55 1.59 -23.77
CA LEU A 248 -7.95 1.16 -23.88
C LEU A 248 -8.89 2.25 -24.41
N ILE A 249 -8.35 3.43 -24.78
CA ILE A 249 -9.10 4.58 -25.31
C ILE A 249 -10.24 4.98 -24.36
N LEU A 250 -9.94 5.02 -23.05
CA LEU A 250 -10.92 5.40 -22.04
C LEU A 250 -10.99 6.94 -21.94
N PRO A 251 -12.19 7.54 -21.88
CA PRO A 251 -12.39 8.99 -21.81
C PRO A 251 -12.17 9.53 -20.39
N ILE A 252 -10.99 9.29 -19.82
CA ILE A 252 -10.70 9.56 -18.40
C ILE A 252 -10.06 10.93 -18.21
N ASN A 253 -10.54 11.68 -17.23
CA ASN A 253 -9.80 12.80 -16.66
C ASN A 253 -8.79 12.29 -15.63
N TYR A 254 -7.51 12.52 -15.90
CA TYR A 254 -6.44 11.93 -15.10
C TYR A 254 -6.35 12.47 -13.66
N SER A 255 -6.67 13.74 -13.38
CA SER A 255 -6.59 14.27 -12.00
C SER A 255 -7.67 13.65 -11.11
N LEU A 256 -8.91 13.61 -11.59
CA LEU A 256 -10.02 12.99 -10.86
C LEU A 256 -9.84 11.47 -10.73
N ALA A 257 -9.39 10.80 -11.80
CA ALA A 257 -9.12 9.36 -11.73
C ALA A 257 -7.96 9.03 -10.80
N GLY A 258 -6.92 9.87 -10.72
CA GLY A 258 -5.86 9.76 -9.74
C GLY A 258 -6.37 9.88 -8.32
N LEU A 259 -7.24 10.85 -8.05
CA LEU A 259 -7.87 11.01 -6.74
C LEU A 259 -8.75 9.79 -6.38
N VAL A 260 -9.56 9.31 -7.32
CA VAL A 260 -10.36 8.09 -7.15
C VAL A 260 -9.48 6.88 -6.87
N CYS A 261 -8.35 6.73 -7.59
CA CYS A 261 -7.38 5.68 -7.31
C CYS A 261 -6.79 5.81 -5.90
N VAL A 262 -6.44 7.01 -5.44
CA VAL A 262 -5.96 7.25 -4.07
C VAL A 262 -6.98 6.76 -3.04
N ILE A 263 -8.27 7.06 -3.24
CA ILE A 263 -9.35 6.61 -2.34
C ILE A 263 -9.45 5.08 -2.35
N ILE A 264 -9.51 4.49 -3.54
CA ILE A 264 -9.63 3.03 -3.73
C ILE A 264 -8.45 2.29 -3.09
N PHE A 265 -7.22 2.71 -3.37
CA PHE A 265 -6.02 2.03 -2.85
C PHE A 265 -5.81 2.29 -1.35
N SER A 266 -6.24 3.44 -0.82
CA SER A 266 -6.22 3.69 0.63
C SER A 266 -7.22 2.80 1.36
N ALA A 267 -8.43 2.64 0.82
CA ALA A 267 -9.43 1.73 1.37
C ALA A 267 -8.99 0.27 1.24
N ALA A 268 -8.40 -0.12 0.11
CA ALA A 268 -7.86 -1.46 -0.11
C ALA A 268 -6.65 -1.78 0.79
N ALA A 269 -5.95 -0.76 1.28
CA ALA A 269 -4.86 -0.92 2.24
C ALA A 269 -5.36 -1.25 3.66
N LEU A 270 -6.65 -0.99 3.96
CA LEU A 270 -7.23 -1.37 5.25
C LEU A 270 -7.28 -2.90 5.36
N PRO A 271 -6.97 -3.48 6.54
CA PRO A 271 -6.95 -4.92 6.76
C PRO A 271 -8.36 -5.52 6.89
N ILE A 272 -9.32 -5.02 6.10
CA ILE A 272 -10.72 -5.46 6.06
C ILE A 272 -10.97 -6.52 4.99
N SER A 273 -10.07 -6.66 4.01
CA SER A 273 -10.20 -7.63 2.91
C SER A 273 -8.86 -8.29 2.53
N VAL A 274 -8.97 -9.41 1.82
CA VAL A 274 -7.83 -10.23 1.38
C VAL A 274 -7.08 -9.49 0.26
N SER A 275 -5.89 -8.95 0.56
CA SER A 275 -5.10 -8.15 -0.40
C SER A 275 -5.81 -6.94 -0.99
N GLY A 276 -6.84 -6.44 -0.31
CA GLY A 276 -7.68 -5.38 -0.84
C GLY A 276 -8.70 -5.85 -1.88
N HIS A 277 -8.70 -7.15 -2.24
CA HIS A 277 -9.63 -7.71 -3.21
C HIS A 277 -11.06 -7.69 -2.67
N GLY A 278 -12.02 -7.36 -3.52
CA GLY A 278 -13.41 -7.09 -3.18
C GLY A 278 -13.65 -5.62 -2.83
N VAL A 279 -12.82 -5.03 -1.96
CA VAL A 279 -12.92 -3.58 -1.65
C VAL A 279 -12.47 -2.76 -2.85
N ARG A 280 -11.31 -3.08 -3.42
CA ARG A 280 -10.77 -2.38 -4.59
C ARG A 280 -11.73 -2.51 -5.77
N GLU A 281 -12.11 -3.74 -6.12
CA GLU A 281 -12.96 -4.04 -7.26
C GLU A 281 -14.38 -3.47 -7.04
N GLY A 282 -14.95 -3.59 -5.85
CA GLY A 282 -16.25 -3.01 -5.52
C GLY A 282 -16.25 -1.49 -5.60
N MET A 283 -15.21 -0.82 -5.10
CA MET A 283 -15.08 0.63 -5.21
C MET A 283 -14.80 1.08 -6.64
N MET A 284 -14.04 0.31 -7.43
CA MET A 284 -13.88 0.57 -8.88
C MET A 284 -15.23 0.50 -9.58
N VAL A 285 -16.02 -0.56 -9.36
CA VAL A 285 -17.36 -0.71 -9.94
C VAL A 285 -18.31 0.42 -9.53
N TYR A 286 -18.18 0.94 -8.30
CA TYR A 286 -19.00 2.06 -7.85
C TYR A 286 -18.52 3.42 -8.38
N LEU A 287 -17.22 3.72 -8.33
CA LEU A 287 -16.68 5.05 -8.62
C LEU A 287 -16.36 5.28 -10.11
N PHE A 288 -15.97 4.25 -10.86
CA PHE A 288 -15.56 4.42 -12.26
C PHE A 288 -16.70 4.82 -13.21
N PRO A 289 -17.98 4.41 -13.00
CA PRO A 289 -19.11 4.95 -13.76
C PRO A 289 -19.24 6.47 -13.67
N HIS A 290 -18.97 7.04 -12.49
CA HIS A 290 -18.96 8.49 -12.27
C HIS A 290 -17.79 9.20 -12.97
N LEU A 291 -16.80 8.44 -13.46
CA LEU A 291 -15.70 8.92 -14.31
C LEU A 291 -15.99 8.78 -15.81
N GLY A 292 -17.19 8.28 -16.19
CA GLY A 292 -17.55 8.00 -17.58
C GLY A 292 -16.98 6.67 -18.10
N ILE A 293 -16.63 5.75 -17.20
CA ILE A 293 -16.13 4.41 -17.54
C ILE A 293 -17.23 3.39 -17.20
N SER A 294 -17.80 2.78 -18.23
CA SER A 294 -18.85 1.74 -18.16
C SER A 294 -18.33 0.36 -18.51
#